data_AF-A0A919S3U8-F1
#
_entry.id   AF-A0A919S3U8-F1
#
_cell.length_a   1.000
_cell.length_b   1.000
_cell.length_c   1.000
_cell.angle_alpha   90.00
_cell.angle_beta   90.00
_cell.angle_gamma   90.00
#
_symmetry.space_group_name_H-M   'P 1'
#
loop_
_entity.id
_entity.type
_entity.pdbx_description
1 polymer ?
#
loop_
_entity_poly.entity_id
_entity_poly.type
_entity_poly.pdbx_seq_one_letter_code
_entity_poly.pdbx_strand_id
1 'polypeptide(L)'
;MQNVVEDEIISIQLSEKPEIRMGGNVYIPPVQSANVLFRFFTKIDYLKDVIRYKAMVPRYYEEMIAYLKLEECKKIAFPMCCFCDIHLNKLVSHMEFYGYYGIGLNKEWGINRGIQPIQYINPNSNLINDYRVVFSKALQANDNDRIIIDDYSNYLLTSLLFMKPLEGQMFRNGKYENRNFHDEKEWRYIPDISRTQTDLPLTIPLEYMNPKAYKAYSDGIVQCQDLWLKFEYENIKYLIVKDNNDRLELIKLIRDQIETTENEKLILISKILVFNELKGDW
;
A
#
# COMPACT_ATOMS: atom_id res chain seq x y z
N MET A 1 0.67 33.10 -34.90
CA MET A 1 0.79 31.72 -34.39
C MET A 1 1.67 31.80 -33.16
N GLN A 2 1.05 31.78 -31.97
CA GLN A 2 1.77 31.71 -30.70
C GLN A 2 2.21 30.26 -30.52
N ASN A 3 3.52 30.05 -30.40
CA ASN A 3 4.09 28.77 -29.99
C ASN A 3 3.65 28.50 -28.54
N VAL A 4 2.80 27.50 -28.37
CA VAL A 4 2.55 26.88 -27.07
C VAL A 4 3.78 26.04 -26.78
N VAL A 5 4.55 26.46 -25.78
CA VAL A 5 5.57 25.60 -25.17
C VAL A 5 4.79 24.50 -24.47
N GLU A 6 4.89 23.27 -24.97
CA GLU A 6 4.44 22.09 -24.22
C GLU A 6 5.33 22.00 -22.98
N ASP A 7 4.79 22.38 -21.83
CA ASP A 7 5.40 22.04 -20.55
C ASP A 7 5.46 20.50 -20.47
N GLU A 8 6.67 19.94 -20.45
CA GLU A 8 6.85 18.50 -20.31
C GLU A 8 6.29 18.03 -18.97
N ILE A 9 5.20 17.28 -19.03
CA ILE A 9 4.55 16.69 -17.86
C ILE A 9 5.49 15.61 -17.29
N ILE A 10 6.20 15.93 -16.21
CA ILE A 10 7.13 15.00 -15.57
C ILE A 10 6.33 13.90 -14.85
N SER A 11 6.29 12.71 -15.46
CA SER A 11 5.84 11.46 -14.83
C SER A 11 6.99 10.45 -14.88
N ILE A 12 7.30 9.80 -13.75
CA ILE A 12 8.37 8.80 -13.69
C ILE A 12 7.74 7.42 -13.90
N GLN A 13 8.21 6.70 -14.92
CA GLN A 13 7.81 5.32 -15.25
C GLN A 13 9.00 4.37 -15.04
N LEU A 14 8.70 3.09 -14.77
CA LEU A 14 9.71 2.04 -14.76
C LEU A 14 9.84 1.44 -16.17
N SER A 15 11.06 1.16 -16.64
CA SER A 15 11.26 0.27 -17.80
C SER A 15 11.09 -1.22 -17.41
N GLU A 16 11.27 -2.16 -18.36
CA GLU A 16 10.98 -3.58 -18.15
C GLU A 16 11.65 -4.16 -16.90
N LYS A 17 10.87 -4.70 -15.97
CA LYS A 17 11.39 -5.30 -14.73
C LYS A 17 12.07 -6.64 -14.99
N PRO A 18 13.13 -7.00 -14.24
CA PRO A 18 13.74 -8.33 -14.29
C PRO A 18 12.76 -9.46 -13.90
N GLU A 19 13.03 -10.67 -14.38
CA GLU A 19 12.25 -11.87 -14.05
C GLU A 19 12.37 -12.25 -12.56
N ILE A 20 11.24 -12.55 -11.92
CA ILE A 20 11.19 -13.00 -10.53
C ILE A 20 11.51 -14.50 -10.50
N ARG A 21 12.63 -14.88 -9.87
CA ARG A 21 12.96 -16.29 -9.62
C ARG A 21 12.26 -16.76 -8.36
N MET A 22 11.29 -17.67 -8.48
CA MET A 22 10.68 -18.32 -7.30
C MET A 22 11.62 -19.40 -6.76
N GLY A 23 12.26 -19.14 -5.62
CA GLY A 23 13.02 -20.13 -4.87
C GLY A 23 12.16 -20.81 -3.81
N GLY A 24 12.22 -22.14 -3.70
CA GLY A 24 11.49 -22.96 -2.72
C GLY A 24 12.04 -22.88 -1.29
N ASN A 25 12.13 -21.68 -0.73
CA ASN A 25 12.56 -21.50 0.65
C ASN A 25 11.40 -21.78 1.62
N VAL A 26 11.69 -22.51 2.71
CA VAL A 26 10.74 -22.75 3.80
C VAL A 26 10.51 -21.44 4.55
N TYR A 27 9.24 -21.05 4.74
CA TYR A 27 8.88 -19.86 5.50
C TYR A 27 9.20 -20.03 7.00
N ILE A 28 9.89 -19.03 7.58
CA ILE A 28 10.21 -18.97 9.01
C ILE A 28 9.34 -17.87 9.64
N PRO A 29 8.36 -18.22 10.49
CA PRO A 29 7.50 -17.23 11.14
C PRO A 29 8.27 -16.27 12.07
N PRO A 30 7.92 -14.97 12.10
CA PRO A 30 8.50 -14.05 13.05
C PRO A 30 8.07 -14.37 14.49
N VAL A 31 9.00 -14.25 15.43
CA VAL A 31 8.73 -14.40 16.87
C VAL A 31 8.30 -13.07 17.50
N GLN A 32 8.88 -11.95 17.05
CA GLN A 32 8.68 -10.63 17.67
C GLN A 32 7.64 -9.74 16.97
N SER A 33 7.46 -9.87 15.66
CA SER A 33 6.41 -9.19 14.90
C SER A 33 5.21 -10.10 14.70
N ALA A 34 4.05 -9.55 14.34
CA ALA A 34 2.89 -10.37 14.04
C ALA A 34 3.19 -11.29 12.84
N ASN A 35 2.76 -12.56 12.91
CA ASN A 35 2.78 -13.46 11.75
C ASN A 35 1.52 -13.27 10.87
N VAL A 36 1.08 -12.02 10.75
CA VAL A 36 -0.13 -11.56 10.05
C VAL A 36 0.16 -10.19 9.46
N LEU A 37 -0.42 -9.90 8.29
CA LEU A 37 -0.47 -8.57 7.69
C LEU A 37 -1.90 -8.04 7.78
N PHE A 38 -2.08 -6.98 8.55
CA PHE A 38 -3.37 -6.34 8.73
C PHE A 38 -3.55 -5.16 7.78
N ARG A 39 -4.75 -5.00 7.24
CA ARG A 39 -5.18 -3.77 6.57
C ARG A 39 -6.49 -3.30 7.18
N PHE A 40 -6.62 -1.99 7.36
CA PHE A 40 -7.78 -1.36 7.97
C PHE A 40 -8.52 -0.42 7.02
N PHE A 41 -9.81 -0.25 7.30
CA PHE A 41 -10.76 0.50 6.52
C PHE A 41 -11.63 1.36 7.43
N THR A 42 -12.02 2.53 6.94
CA THR A 42 -12.88 3.49 7.66
C THR A 42 -14.36 3.17 7.57
N LYS A 43 -14.76 2.31 6.62
CA LYS A 43 -16.15 1.89 6.40
C LYS A 43 -16.23 0.39 6.25
N ILE A 44 -17.28 -0.22 6.81
CA ILE A 44 -17.52 -1.66 6.70
C ILE A 44 -17.65 -2.11 5.24
N ASP A 45 -18.25 -1.29 4.38
CA ASP A 45 -18.48 -1.64 2.97
C ASP A 45 -17.18 -1.93 2.23
N TYR A 46 -16.07 -1.27 2.57
CA TYR A 46 -14.77 -1.58 1.98
C TYR A 46 -14.27 -2.97 2.40
N LEU A 47 -14.51 -3.39 3.64
CA LEU A 47 -14.19 -4.75 4.09
C LEU A 47 -15.07 -5.78 3.38
N LYS A 48 -16.38 -5.48 3.24
CA LYS A 48 -17.33 -6.32 2.50
C LYS A 48 -16.90 -6.53 1.06
N ASP A 49 -16.53 -5.44 0.37
CA ASP A 49 -16.08 -5.49 -1.02
C ASP A 49 -14.81 -6.32 -1.17
N VAL A 50 -13.84 -6.14 -0.28
CA VAL A 50 -12.61 -6.96 -0.25
C VAL A 50 -12.92 -8.46 -0.15
N ILE A 51 -13.89 -8.85 0.69
CA ILE A 51 -14.29 -10.25 0.87
C ILE A 51 -15.04 -10.76 -0.37
N ARG A 52 -15.96 -9.97 -0.94
CA ARG A 52 -16.71 -10.32 -2.16
C ARG A 52 -15.78 -10.53 -3.35
N TYR A 53 -14.86 -9.59 -3.57
CA TYR A 53 -13.95 -9.63 -4.71
C TYR A 53 -12.74 -10.55 -4.50
N LYS A 54 -12.55 -11.09 -3.29
CA LYS A 54 -11.34 -11.84 -2.90
C LYS A 54 -10.05 -11.08 -3.26
N ALA A 55 -10.09 -9.76 -3.14
CA ALA A 55 -9.03 -8.91 -3.65
C ALA A 55 -8.90 -7.59 -2.88
N MET A 56 -7.67 -7.15 -2.77
CA MET A 56 -7.29 -5.82 -2.31
C MET A 56 -7.07 -4.93 -3.52
N VAL A 57 -7.89 -3.90 -3.67
CA VAL A 57 -7.73 -2.91 -4.75
C VAL A 57 -6.69 -1.85 -4.32
N PRO A 58 -5.59 -1.67 -5.06
CA PRO A 58 -4.65 -0.58 -4.82
C PRO A 58 -5.30 0.78 -5.04
N ARG A 59 -4.82 1.80 -4.33
CA ARG A 59 -5.26 3.19 -4.52
C ARG A 59 -4.06 4.10 -4.60
N TYR A 60 -4.17 5.18 -5.37
CA TYR A 60 -3.15 6.22 -5.41
C TYR A 60 -3.18 7.00 -4.10
N TYR A 61 -2.06 7.00 -3.41
CA TYR A 61 -1.86 7.78 -2.18
C TYR A 61 -0.72 8.76 -2.37
N GLU A 62 -0.88 9.94 -1.77
CA GLU A 62 0.20 10.92 -1.64
C GLU A 62 1.17 10.48 -0.54
N GLU A 63 2.47 10.49 -0.85
CA GLU A 63 3.58 10.35 0.09
C GLU A 63 4.45 11.60 0.05
N MET A 64 4.78 12.14 1.23
CA MET A 64 5.67 13.30 1.33
C MET A 64 7.12 12.86 1.23
N ILE A 65 7.85 13.42 0.26
CA ILE A 65 9.27 13.12 0.02
C ILE A 65 10.18 14.34 0.26
N ALA A 66 9.65 15.42 0.82
CA ALA A 66 10.40 16.65 1.10
C ALA A 66 11.64 16.43 1.99
N TYR A 67 11.69 15.34 2.76
CA TYR A 67 12.87 14.94 3.55
C TYR A 67 14.09 14.59 2.67
N LEU A 68 13.88 14.26 1.39
CA LEU A 68 14.93 14.11 0.38
C LEU A 68 15.53 15.45 -0.06
N LYS A 69 14.89 16.58 0.27
CA LYS A 69 15.29 17.94 -0.15
C LYS A 69 15.67 18.01 -1.64
N LEU A 70 14.83 17.42 -2.49
CA LEU A 70 14.87 17.59 -3.94
C LEU A 70 14.21 18.93 -4.26
N GLU A 71 14.80 19.74 -5.14
CA GLU A 71 14.38 21.14 -5.35
C GLU A 71 12.93 21.24 -5.89
N GLU A 72 12.56 20.35 -6.81
CA GLU A 72 11.28 20.42 -7.55
C GLU A 72 10.22 19.43 -7.05
N CYS A 73 10.61 18.42 -6.26
CA CYS A 73 9.73 17.32 -5.88
C CYS A 73 9.64 17.16 -4.36
N LYS A 74 8.48 17.56 -3.80
CA LYS A 74 8.20 17.49 -2.35
C LYS A 74 7.25 16.35 -1.97
N LYS A 75 6.54 15.80 -2.94
CA LYS A 75 5.59 14.72 -2.77
C LYS A 75 5.51 13.87 -4.03
N ILE A 76 5.08 12.63 -3.86
CA ILE A 76 4.84 11.66 -4.92
C ILE A 76 3.48 11.02 -4.69
N ALA A 77 2.81 10.54 -5.74
CA ALA A 77 1.60 9.75 -5.57
C ALA A 77 1.59 8.56 -6.52
N PHE A 78 1.36 7.37 -5.97
CA PHE A 78 1.45 6.09 -6.69
C PHE A 78 0.46 5.08 -6.09
N PRO A 79 0.05 4.04 -6.85
CA PRO A 79 -0.94 3.08 -6.37
C PRO A 79 -0.29 2.08 -5.42
N MET A 80 -0.93 1.83 -4.28
CA MET A 80 -0.46 0.82 -3.34
C MET A 80 -1.58 0.23 -2.47
N CYS A 81 -1.29 -0.94 -1.90
CA CYS A 81 -1.98 -1.48 -0.74
C CYS A 81 -1.03 -1.46 0.45
N CYS A 82 -1.41 -0.76 1.52
CA CYS A 82 -0.63 -0.72 2.77
C CYS A 82 -1.20 -1.73 3.77
N PHE A 83 -0.29 -2.40 4.48
CA PHE A 83 -0.55 -3.32 5.56
C PHE A 83 0.34 -2.98 6.76
N CYS A 84 0.01 -3.48 7.94
CA CYS A 84 0.89 -3.42 9.11
C CYS A 84 1.07 -4.81 9.72
N ASP A 85 2.23 -5.07 10.33
CA ASP A 85 2.50 -6.31 11.07
C ASP A 85 2.52 -6.13 12.61
N ILE A 86 1.69 -5.21 13.08
CA ILE A 86 1.47 -4.92 14.50
C ILE A 86 0.68 -6.07 15.15
N HIS A 87 1.06 -6.48 16.36
CA HIS A 87 0.32 -7.48 17.14
C HIS A 87 -1.07 -6.96 17.51
N LEU A 88 -2.06 -7.86 17.56
CA LEU A 88 -3.46 -7.53 17.85
C LEU A 88 -3.61 -6.59 19.07
N ASN A 89 -2.99 -6.93 20.20
CA ASN A 89 -3.03 -6.13 21.43
C ASN A 89 -2.41 -4.72 21.34
N LYS A 90 -1.70 -4.39 20.26
CA LYS A 90 -1.10 -3.06 20.01
C LYS A 90 -1.79 -2.31 18.88
N LEU A 91 -2.87 -2.84 18.30
CA LEU A 91 -3.56 -2.24 17.16
C LEU A 91 -4.49 -1.08 17.54
N VAL A 92 -4.80 -0.87 18.83
CA VAL A 92 -5.79 0.13 19.27
C VAL A 92 -5.52 1.52 18.67
N SER A 93 -4.31 2.06 18.86
CA SER A 93 -3.95 3.39 18.34
C SER A 93 -3.94 3.44 16.81
N HIS A 94 -3.49 2.36 16.16
CA HIS A 94 -3.48 2.25 14.71
C HIS A 94 -4.90 2.25 14.14
N MET A 95 -5.83 1.52 14.77
CA MET A 95 -7.23 1.44 14.34
C MET A 95 -8.01 2.73 14.59
N GLU A 96 -7.76 3.41 15.71
CA GLU A 96 -8.36 4.73 15.97
C GLU A 96 -8.01 5.73 14.87
N PHE A 97 -6.81 5.61 14.31
CA PHE A 97 -6.43 6.37 13.14
C PHE A 97 -7.02 5.76 11.87
N TYR A 98 -6.63 4.56 11.45
CA TYR A 98 -6.91 4.00 10.10
C TYR A 98 -8.31 3.42 9.89
N GLY A 99 -9.07 3.20 10.96
CA GLY A 99 -10.44 2.71 10.94
C GLY A 99 -10.61 1.39 11.69
N TYR A 100 -11.87 1.09 12.02
CA TYR A 100 -12.23 -0.03 12.91
C TYR A 100 -12.61 -1.32 12.18
N TYR A 101 -12.51 -1.33 10.85
CA TYR A 101 -12.81 -2.49 10.02
C TYR A 101 -11.51 -3.04 9.47
N GLY A 102 -11.18 -4.29 9.72
CA GLY A 102 -9.87 -4.85 9.39
C GLY A 102 -9.92 -6.25 8.81
N ILE A 103 -8.87 -6.59 8.10
CA ILE A 103 -8.61 -7.94 7.60
C ILE A 103 -7.15 -8.28 7.87
N GLY A 104 -6.91 -9.41 8.50
CA GLY A 104 -5.58 -9.96 8.77
C GLY A 104 -5.33 -11.16 7.88
N LEU A 105 -4.29 -11.11 7.05
CA LEU A 105 -3.90 -12.18 6.12
C LEU A 105 -2.61 -12.87 6.58
N ASN A 106 -2.42 -14.13 6.19
CA ASN A 106 -1.17 -14.88 6.39
C ASN A 106 0.03 -14.06 5.89
N LYS A 107 1.03 -13.84 6.74
CA LYS A 107 2.23 -13.08 6.33
C LYS A 107 3.03 -13.81 5.24
N GLU A 108 3.10 -15.14 5.30
CA GLU A 108 3.71 -15.96 4.25
C GLU A 108 3.06 -15.73 2.88
N TRP A 109 1.72 -15.71 2.81
CA TRP A 109 1.00 -15.36 1.59
C TRP A 109 1.41 -13.97 1.08
N GLY A 110 1.52 -12.99 1.99
CA GLY A 110 1.91 -11.64 1.62
C GLY A 110 3.32 -11.58 1.01
N ILE A 111 4.28 -12.26 1.63
CA ILE A 111 5.65 -12.37 1.10
C ILE A 111 5.64 -13.02 -0.29
N ASN A 112 4.87 -14.11 -0.47
CA ASN A 112 4.75 -14.80 -1.76
C ASN A 112 4.05 -13.94 -2.83
N ARG A 113 3.28 -12.91 -2.43
CA ARG A 113 2.67 -11.92 -3.34
C ARG A 113 3.54 -10.68 -3.55
N GLY A 114 4.76 -10.66 -3.03
CA GLY A 114 5.69 -9.52 -3.17
C GLY A 114 5.35 -8.33 -2.27
N ILE A 115 4.57 -8.54 -1.21
CA ILE A 115 4.37 -7.51 -0.19
C ILE A 115 5.67 -7.37 0.61
N GLN A 116 6.19 -6.15 0.70
CA GLN A 116 7.50 -5.85 1.24
C GLN A 116 7.40 -4.86 2.41
N PRO A 117 8.13 -5.05 3.53
CA PRO A 117 8.23 -4.04 4.58
C PRO A 117 8.93 -2.81 4.03
N ILE A 118 8.45 -1.64 4.40
CA ILE A 118 9.10 -0.40 3.98
C ILE A 118 10.38 -0.15 4.79
N GLN A 119 11.28 0.65 4.23
CA GLN A 119 12.44 1.16 4.93
C GLN A 119 12.11 2.52 5.54
N TYR A 120 12.15 2.58 6.88
CA TYR A 120 12.11 3.85 7.58
C TYR A 120 13.47 4.54 7.52
N ILE A 121 13.47 5.77 7.01
CA ILE A 121 14.67 6.54 6.77
C ILE A 121 14.86 7.56 7.88
N ASN A 122 16.04 7.51 8.52
CA ASN A 122 16.51 8.61 9.37
C ASN A 122 17.02 9.75 8.47
N PRO A 123 16.37 10.94 8.46
CA PRO A 123 16.78 12.06 7.61
C PRO A 123 18.19 12.61 7.92
N ASN A 124 18.79 12.20 9.04
CA ASN A 124 20.13 12.60 9.46
C ASN A 124 21.20 11.53 9.18
N SER A 125 20.86 10.42 8.50
CA SER A 125 21.79 9.33 8.21
C SER A 125 22.58 9.52 6.92
N ASN A 126 23.75 8.88 6.80
CA ASN A 126 24.51 8.89 5.54
C ASN A 126 23.75 8.20 4.41
N LEU A 127 22.95 7.16 4.71
CA LEU A 127 22.14 6.46 3.72
C LEU A 127 21.26 7.41 2.90
N ILE A 128 20.62 8.39 3.56
CA ILE A 128 19.75 9.33 2.84
C ILE A 128 20.56 10.34 2.02
N ASN A 129 21.75 10.70 2.47
CA ASN A 129 22.63 11.59 1.71
C ASN A 129 23.12 10.91 0.43
N ASP A 130 23.55 9.66 0.51
CA ASP A 130 23.99 8.87 -0.65
C ASP A 130 22.84 8.68 -1.63
N TYR A 131 21.66 8.28 -1.13
CA TYR A 131 20.45 8.13 -1.94
C TYR A 131 20.12 9.43 -2.69
N ARG A 132 20.10 10.58 -2.00
CA ARG A 132 19.79 11.87 -2.59
C ARG A 132 20.75 12.26 -3.71
N VAL A 133 22.05 12.02 -3.53
CA VAL A 133 23.08 12.37 -4.53
C VAL A 133 22.84 11.57 -5.82
N VAL A 134 22.61 10.26 -5.70
CA VAL A 134 22.39 9.40 -6.88
C VAL A 134 21.03 9.69 -7.51
N PHE A 135 19.98 9.88 -6.71
CA PHE A 135 18.64 10.19 -7.20
C PHE A 135 18.60 11.53 -7.96
N SER A 136 19.26 12.57 -7.43
CA SER A 136 19.31 13.88 -8.10
C SER A 136 20.05 13.81 -9.44
N LYS A 137 21.14 13.03 -9.51
CA LYS A 137 21.85 12.79 -10.77
C LYS A 137 20.99 12.06 -11.79
N ALA A 138 20.21 11.06 -11.35
CA ALA A 138 19.30 10.33 -12.22
C ALA A 138 18.20 11.26 -12.80
N LEU A 139 17.66 12.17 -11.98
CA LEU A 139 16.67 13.15 -12.44
C LEU A 139 17.24 14.16 -13.46
N GLN A 140 18.53 14.50 -13.34
CA GLN A 140 19.20 15.49 -14.19
C GLN A 140 19.89 14.88 -15.43
N ALA A 141 19.80 13.55 -15.62
CA ALA A 141 20.47 12.87 -16.73
C ALA A 141 19.82 13.20 -18.08
N ASN A 142 20.66 13.57 -19.05
CA ASN A 142 20.24 13.86 -20.43
C ASN A 142 19.94 12.55 -21.20
N ASP A 143 19.21 12.64 -22.31
CA ASP A 143 18.77 11.46 -23.08
C ASP A 143 19.89 10.51 -23.52
N ASN A 144 21.10 11.04 -23.80
CA ASN A 144 22.25 10.23 -24.18
C ASN A 144 22.80 9.36 -23.03
N ASP A 145 22.57 9.74 -21.78
CA ASP A 145 23.03 9.01 -20.59
C ASP A 145 21.97 8.02 -20.06
N ARG A 146 20.69 8.18 -20.46
CA ARG A 146 19.55 7.40 -19.96
C ARG A 146 19.66 5.90 -20.24
N ILE A 147 20.21 5.50 -21.40
CA ILE A 147 20.34 4.08 -21.80
C ILE A 147 21.16 3.25 -20.78
N ILE A 148 22.14 3.85 -20.10
CA ILE A 148 22.94 3.18 -19.05
C ILE A 148 22.32 3.37 -17.65
N ILE A 149 21.50 4.41 -17.48
CA ILE A 149 20.97 4.88 -16.20
C ILE A 149 19.55 4.31 -15.91
N ASP A 150 18.85 3.75 -16.90
CA ASP A 150 17.46 3.29 -16.75
C ASP A 150 17.30 2.19 -15.68
N ASP A 151 18.14 1.16 -15.67
CA ASP A 151 18.06 0.10 -14.64
C ASP A 151 18.31 0.63 -13.23
N TYR A 152 19.25 1.57 -13.09
CA TYR A 152 19.54 2.22 -11.82
C TYR A 152 18.41 3.17 -11.39
N SER A 153 17.81 3.88 -12.34
CA SER A 153 16.66 4.76 -12.10
C SER A 153 15.44 3.96 -11.66
N ASN A 154 15.22 2.78 -12.26
CA ASN A 154 14.18 1.86 -11.86
C ASN A 154 14.36 1.38 -10.42
N TYR A 155 15.59 1.00 -10.06
CA TYR A 155 15.91 0.61 -8.70
C TYR A 155 15.69 1.77 -7.71
N LEU A 156 16.17 2.97 -8.05
CA LEU A 156 16.01 4.17 -7.22
C LEU A 156 14.55 4.53 -7.00
N LEU A 157 13.74 4.54 -8.06
CA LEU A 157 12.31 4.79 -7.97
C LEU A 157 11.62 3.69 -7.17
N THR A 158 11.89 2.41 -7.47
CA THR A 158 11.31 1.29 -6.72
C THR A 158 11.65 1.40 -5.24
N SER A 159 12.91 1.71 -4.92
CA SER A 159 13.36 1.96 -3.55
C SER A 159 12.57 3.11 -2.89
N LEU A 160 12.32 4.21 -3.61
CA LEU A 160 11.50 5.33 -3.13
C LEU A 160 10.09 4.90 -2.73
N LEU A 161 9.45 4.04 -3.54
CA LEU A 161 8.08 3.57 -3.27
C LEU A 161 7.97 2.78 -1.97
N PHE A 162 9.10 2.24 -1.47
CA PHE A 162 9.21 1.53 -0.20
C PHE A 162 9.99 2.33 0.86
N MET A 163 10.19 3.64 0.68
CA MET A 163 10.78 4.51 1.70
C MET A 163 9.74 5.39 2.37
N LYS A 164 9.98 5.68 3.65
CA LYS A 164 9.22 6.67 4.42
C LYS A 164 10.12 7.23 5.52
N PRO A 165 10.04 8.52 5.90
CA PRO A 165 10.85 9.02 6.99
C PRO A 165 10.39 8.41 8.33
N LEU A 166 11.23 8.45 9.37
CA LEU A 166 10.84 8.00 10.71
C LEU A 166 9.59 8.74 11.23
N GLU A 167 9.50 10.04 10.95
CA GLU A 167 8.39 10.91 11.30
C GLU A 167 8.14 11.95 10.21
N GLY A 168 6.93 12.48 10.15
CA GLY A 168 6.58 13.50 9.17
C GLY A 168 5.09 13.82 9.15
N GLN A 169 4.66 14.49 8.07
CA GLN A 169 3.28 14.89 7.87
C GLN A 169 2.57 13.95 6.89
N MET A 170 1.31 13.64 7.18
CA MET A 170 0.42 12.90 6.28
C MET A 170 -0.86 13.70 6.06
N PHE A 171 -1.32 13.79 4.81
CA PHE A 171 -2.60 14.42 4.49
C PHE A 171 -3.76 13.51 4.86
N ARG A 172 -4.64 13.98 5.75
CA ARG A 172 -5.83 13.24 6.17
C ARG A 172 -6.97 14.18 6.56
N ASN A 173 -8.20 13.84 6.19
CA ASN A 173 -9.40 14.60 6.55
C ASN A 173 -9.29 16.11 6.24
N GLY A 174 -8.63 16.47 5.13
CA GLY A 174 -8.47 17.86 4.70
C GLY A 174 -7.32 18.63 5.33
N LYS A 175 -6.49 18.01 6.17
CA LYS A 175 -5.35 18.67 6.83
C LYS A 175 -4.12 17.76 6.91
N TYR A 176 -2.95 18.35 7.10
CA TYR A 176 -1.73 17.59 7.40
C TYR A 176 -1.60 17.36 8.90
N GLU A 177 -1.33 16.12 9.30
CA GLU A 177 -1.10 15.74 10.70
C GLU A 177 0.31 15.15 10.87
N ASN A 178 1.01 15.54 11.94
CA ASN A 178 2.30 14.95 12.29
C ASN A 178 2.12 13.53 12.84
N ARG A 179 3.02 12.62 12.44
CA ARG A 179 3.03 11.22 12.86
C ARG A 179 4.45 10.68 12.99
N ASN A 180 4.61 9.74 13.91
CA ASN A 180 5.73 8.81 13.90
C ASN A 180 5.33 7.63 13.01
N PHE A 181 5.94 7.55 11.83
CA PHE A 181 5.62 6.52 10.85
C PHE A 181 6.24 5.17 11.21
N HIS A 182 7.33 5.14 11.98
CA HIS A 182 7.97 3.89 12.39
C HIS A 182 7.02 3.00 13.20
N ASP A 183 6.10 3.59 13.96
CA ASP A 183 5.08 2.87 14.73
C ASP A 183 4.06 2.13 13.85
N GLU A 184 3.92 2.49 12.57
CA GLU A 184 2.96 1.89 11.64
C GLU A 184 3.37 0.49 11.20
N LYS A 185 4.65 0.13 11.34
CA LYS A 185 5.23 -1.13 10.85
C LYS A 185 4.70 -1.52 9.46
N GLU A 186 4.74 -0.55 8.55
CA GLU A 186 4.10 -0.61 7.25
C GLU A 186 4.77 -1.61 6.30
N TRP A 187 3.93 -2.34 5.58
CA TRP A 187 4.27 -3.20 4.47
C TRP A 187 3.46 -2.74 3.26
N ARG A 188 4.08 -2.70 2.08
CA ARG A 188 3.44 -2.25 0.85
C ARG A 188 3.37 -3.35 -0.19
N TYR A 189 2.28 -3.35 -0.93
CA TYR A 189 2.20 -3.95 -2.25
C TYR A 189 2.06 -2.83 -3.28
N ILE A 190 2.92 -2.84 -4.29
CA ILE A 190 2.85 -1.94 -5.44
C ILE A 190 2.43 -2.79 -6.65
N PRO A 191 1.32 -2.46 -7.33
CA PRO A 191 0.88 -3.23 -8.49
C PRO A 191 1.86 -3.06 -9.66
N ASP A 192 1.95 -4.09 -10.50
CA ASP A 192 2.88 -4.09 -11.64
C ASP A 192 2.24 -3.44 -12.88
N ILE A 193 2.25 -2.11 -12.89
CA ILE A 193 1.62 -1.32 -13.95
C ILE A 193 2.31 -1.56 -15.30
N SER A 194 3.64 -1.66 -15.35
CA SER A 194 4.38 -1.78 -16.61
C SER A 194 4.14 -3.09 -17.35
N ARG A 195 3.70 -4.15 -16.64
CA ARG A 195 3.33 -5.44 -17.23
C ARG A 195 1.83 -5.58 -17.49
N THR A 196 1.05 -4.54 -17.23
CA THR A 196 -0.40 -4.53 -17.42
C THR A 196 -0.74 -3.64 -18.60
N GLN A 197 -1.68 -4.08 -19.44
CA GLN A 197 -2.17 -3.27 -20.55
C GLN A 197 -3.09 -2.16 -20.02
N THR A 198 -2.51 -1.03 -19.62
CA THR A 198 -3.24 0.11 -19.03
C THR A 198 -2.54 1.43 -19.33
N ASP A 199 -3.31 2.51 -19.45
CA ASP A 199 -2.81 3.89 -19.56
C ASP A 199 -2.56 4.55 -18.19
N LEU A 200 -2.76 3.81 -17.10
CA LEU A 200 -2.52 4.31 -15.75
C LEU A 200 -1.02 4.47 -15.49
N PRO A 201 -0.53 5.61 -14.97
CA PRO A 201 0.89 5.83 -14.74
C PRO A 201 1.34 5.29 -13.38
N LEU A 202 2.61 4.85 -13.23
CA LEU A 202 3.11 4.48 -11.90
C LEU A 202 3.06 5.64 -10.90
N THR A 203 3.34 6.86 -11.37
CA THR A 203 3.31 8.08 -10.57
C THR A 203 2.39 9.12 -11.20
N ILE A 204 1.58 9.79 -10.39
CA ILE A 204 0.76 10.92 -10.87
C ILE A 204 1.69 12.11 -11.10
N PRO A 205 1.58 12.82 -12.24
CA PRO A 205 2.37 14.02 -12.49
C PRO A 205 2.19 15.08 -11.41
N LEU A 206 3.27 15.81 -11.09
CA LEU A 206 3.30 16.80 -10.00
C LEU A 206 2.19 17.86 -10.10
N GLU A 207 1.91 18.33 -11.32
CA GLU A 207 0.86 19.32 -11.62
C GLU A 207 -0.57 18.85 -11.28
N TYR A 208 -0.81 17.54 -11.33
CA TYR A 208 -2.12 16.95 -11.04
C TYR A 208 -2.25 16.48 -9.59
N MET A 209 -1.22 16.62 -8.75
CA MET A 209 -1.23 16.07 -7.39
C MET A 209 -2.19 16.78 -6.43
N ASN A 210 -3.45 16.36 -6.46
CA ASN A 210 -4.51 16.82 -5.57
C ASN A 210 -5.51 15.67 -5.25
N PRO A 211 -6.34 15.81 -4.20
CA PRO A 211 -7.27 14.77 -3.78
C PRO A 211 -8.26 14.27 -4.85
N LYS A 212 -8.66 15.14 -5.80
CA LYS A 212 -9.58 14.74 -6.89
C LYS A 212 -8.86 13.84 -7.89
N ALA A 213 -7.62 14.16 -8.25
CA ALA A 213 -6.81 13.31 -9.11
C ALA A 213 -6.54 11.95 -8.47
N TYR A 214 -6.12 11.90 -7.21
CA TYR A 214 -5.88 10.63 -6.49
C TYR A 214 -7.10 9.72 -6.54
N LYS A 215 -8.29 10.28 -6.34
CA LYS A 215 -9.54 9.55 -6.47
C LYS A 215 -9.77 9.08 -7.90
N ALA A 216 -9.65 9.95 -8.91
CA ALA A 216 -9.88 9.60 -10.31
C ALA A 216 -8.95 8.47 -10.80
N TYR A 217 -7.65 8.55 -10.52
CA TYR A 217 -6.70 7.49 -10.86
C TYR A 217 -6.98 6.19 -10.08
N SER A 218 -7.40 6.28 -8.81
CA SER A 218 -7.82 5.11 -8.03
C SER A 218 -9.09 4.45 -8.59
N ASP A 219 -10.07 5.24 -9.05
CA ASP A 219 -11.28 4.75 -9.69
C ASP A 219 -10.93 4.05 -11.03
N GLY A 220 -9.87 4.49 -11.71
CA GLY A 220 -9.29 3.79 -12.86
C GLY A 220 -8.74 2.39 -12.53
N ILE A 221 -8.05 2.24 -11.39
CA ILE A 221 -7.54 0.92 -10.93
C ILE A 221 -8.70 -0.07 -10.69
N VAL A 222 -9.87 0.40 -10.25
CA VAL A 222 -11.05 -0.45 -10.07
C VAL A 222 -11.49 -1.10 -11.40
N GLN A 223 -11.23 -0.46 -12.54
CA GLN A 223 -11.57 -1.02 -13.85
C GLN A 223 -10.51 -2.01 -14.38
N CYS A 224 -9.36 -2.14 -13.70
CA CYS A 224 -8.23 -2.95 -14.15
C CYS A 224 -7.92 -4.06 -13.12
N GLN A 225 -8.64 -5.19 -13.24
CA GLN A 225 -8.56 -6.29 -12.27
C GLN A 225 -7.19 -6.98 -12.22
N ASP A 226 -6.36 -6.84 -13.26
CA ASP A 226 -5.00 -7.39 -13.30
C ASP A 226 -4.05 -6.69 -12.31
N LEU A 227 -4.39 -5.47 -11.90
CA LEU A 227 -3.66 -4.72 -10.87
C LEU A 227 -4.11 -5.08 -9.45
N TRP A 228 -5.16 -5.89 -9.28
CA TRP A 228 -5.70 -6.21 -7.97
C TRP A 228 -4.86 -7.28 -7.26
N LEU A 229 -4.63 -7.07 -5.97
CA LEU A 229 -3.95 -8.05 -5.14
C LEU A 229 -4.93 -9.12 -4.65
N LYS A 230 -4.99 -10.24 -5.38
CA LYS A 230 -5.92 -11.36 -5.13
C LYS A 230 -5.45 -12.30 -4.01
N PHE A 231 -6.38 -12.83 -3.23
CA PHE A 231 -6.14 -13.80 -2.16
C PHE A 231 -7.26 -14.84 -2.10
N GLU A 232 -7.03 -15.94 -1.39
CA GLU A 232 -8.07 -16.93 -1.08
C GLU A 232 -8.55 -16.85 0.37
N TYR A 233 -9.74 -17.38 0.65
CA TYR A 233 -10.34 -17.31 1.99
C TYR A 233 -9.54 -18.06 3.06
N GLU A 234 -8.74 -19.06 2.69
CA GLU A 234 -7.83 -19.72 3.62
C GLU A 234 -6.67 -18.80 4.05
N ASN A 235 -6.36 -17.78 3.25
CA ASN A 235 -5.32 -16.80 3.59
C ASN A 235 -5.77 -15.84 4.70
N ILE A 236 -7.08 -15.69 4.92
CA ILE A 236 -7.63 -14.83 5.98
C ILE A 236 -7.41 -15.50 7.34
N LYS A 237 -6.79 -14.78 8.28
CA LYS A 237 -6.70 -15.17 9.70
C LYS A 237 -7.74 -14.46 10.56
N TYR A 238 -7.99 -13.19 10.27
CA TYR A 238 -8.88 -12.35 11.08
C TYR A 238 -9.74 -11.44 10.21
N LEU A 239 -10.99 -11.29 10.61
CA LEU A 239 -11.90 -10.24 10.15
C LEU A 239 -12.26 -9.40 11.37
N ILE A 240 -11.96 -8.10 11.35
CA ILE A 240 -12.18 -7.23 12.50
C ILE A 240 -13.31 -6.27 12.16
N VAL A 241 -14.30 -6.20 13.04
CA VAL A 241 -15.44 -5.28 12.94
C VAL A 241 -15.56 -4.45 14.21
N LYS A 242 -16.24 -3.30 14.14
CA LYS A 242 -16.29 -2.36 15.26
C LYS A 242 -17.11 -2.90 16.44
N ASP A 243 -18.32 -3.38 16.18
CA ASP A 243 -19.28 -3.82 17.20
C ASP A 243 -20.08 -5.06 16.75
N ASN A 244 -21.00 -5.52 17.62
CA ASN A 244 -21.81 -6.71 17.35
C ASN A 244 -22.86 -6.52 16.24
N ASN A 245 -23.29 -5.29 15.95
CA ASN A 245 -24.20 -5.05 14.83
C ASN A 245 -23.45 -5.27 13.51
N ASP A 246 -22.24 -4.72 13.41
CA ASP A 246 -21.36 -4.91 12.26
C ASP A 246 -20.95 -6.39 12.09
N ARG A 247 -20.78 -7.14 13.18
CA ARG A 247 -20.57 -8.60 13.16
C ARG A 247 -21.74 -9.31 12.49
N LEU A 248 -22.97 -9.04 12.92
CA LEU A 248 -24.18 -9.64 12.34
C LEU A 248 -24.35 -9.28 10.86
N GLU A 249 -24.03 -8.03 10.49
CA GLU A 249 -24.05 -7.59 9.12
C GLU A 249 -23.06 -8.36 8.24
N LEU A 250 -21.82 -8.54 8.72
CA LEU A 250 -20.79 -9.29 8.01
C LEU A 250 -21.14 -10.78 7.88
N ILE A 251 -21.72 -11.38 8.93
CA ILE A 251 -22.22 -12.77 8.89
C ILE A 251 -23.29 -12.93 7.81
N LYS A 252 -24.26 -12.02 7.74
CA LYS A 252 -25.31 -12.06 6.70
C LYS A 252 -24.69 -12.00 5.31
N LEU A 253 -23.72 -11.11 5.09
CA LEU A 253 -23.01 -11.05 3.82
C LEU A 253 -22.31 -12.38 3.49
N ILE A 254 -21.56 -12.96 4.42
CA ILE A 254 -20.84 -14.22 4.19
C ILE A 254 -21.82 -15.35 3.86
N ARG A 255 -22.96 -15.42 4.55
CA ARG A 255 -23.96 -16.46 4.34
C ARG A 255 -24.69 -16.30 3.00
N ASP A 256 -25.12 -15.07 2.71
CA ASP A 256 -26.13 -14.78 1.68
C ASP A 256 -25.51 -14.34 0.33
N GLN A 257 -24.28 -13.81 0.34
CA GLN A 257 -23.67 -13.20 -0.87
C GLN A 257 -22.35 -13.83 -1.30
N ILE A 258 -21.71 -14.64 -0.46
CA ILE A 258 -20.45 -15.30 -0.82
C ILE A 258 -20.73 -16.70 -1.36
N GLU A 259 -20.37 -16.92 -2.62
CA GLU A 259 -20.54 -18.19 -3.32
C GLU A 259 -19.35 -19.11 -3.03
N THR A 260 -19.44 -19.86 -1.94
CA THR A 260 -18.43 -20.83 -1.50
C THR A 260 -19.08 -21.95 -0.68
N THR A 261 -18.32 -22.96 -0.27
CA THR A 261 -18.86 -24.08 0.52
C THR A 261 -19.35 -23.60 1.89
N GLU A 262 -20.38 -24.26 2.44
CA GLU A 262 -20.87 -23.94 3.79
C GLU A 262 -19.77 -24.08 4.85
N ASN A 263 -18.85 -25.04 4.69
CA ASN A 263 -17.69 -25.18 5.57
C ASN A 263 -16.77 -23.95 5.52
N GLU A 264 -16.43 -23.45 4.32
CA GLU A 264 -15.63 -22.23 4.17
C GLU A 264 -16.33 -21.01 4.77
N LYS A 265 -17.65 -20.87 4.58
CA LYS A 265 -18.44 -19.80 5.21
C LYS A 265 -18.35 -19.85 6.73
N LEU A 266 -18.53 -21.03 7.33
CA LEU A 266 -18.42 -21.21 8.78
C LEU A 266 -17.01 -20.89 9.29
N ILE A 267 -15.98 -21.27 8.55
CA ILE A 267 -14.58 -20.94 8.86
C ILE A 267 -14.33 -19.43 8.74
N LEU A 268 -14.92 -18.73 7.77
CA LEU A 268 -14.80 -17.28 7.67
C LEU A 268 -15.51 -16.58 8.83
N ILE A 269 -16.73 -17.02 9.17
CA ILE A 269 -17.51 -16.47 10.28
C ILE A 269 -16.77 -16.62 11.61
N SER A 270 -16.11 -17.75 11.84
CA SER A 270 -15.35 -17.99 13.08
C SER A 270 -14.10 -17.11 13.22
N LYS A 271 -13.65 -16.45 12.13
CA LYS A 271 -12.52 -15.50 12.13
C LYS A 271 -12.94 -14.07 12.49
N ILE A 272 -14.23 -13.81 12.75
CA ILE A 272 -14.74 -12.46 13.04
C ILE A 272 -14.51 -12.06 14.50
N LEU A 273 -13.74 -10.98 14.68
CA LEU A 273 -13.43 -10.34 15.95
C LEU A 273 -14.15 -8.99 16.06
N VAL A 274 -14.69 -8.69 17.25
CA VAL A 274 -15.31 -7.39 17.54
C VAL A 274 -14.33 -6.53 18.33
N PHE A 275 -13.93 -5.41 17.76
CA PHE A 275 -12.93 -4.52 18.32
C PHE A 275 -13.34 -3.94 19.68
N ASN A 276 -14.60 -3.56 19.87
CA ASN A 276 -15.07 -3.02 21.15
C ASN A 276 -15.00 -4.05 22.31
N GLU A 277 -15.06 -5.35 22.01
CA GLU A 277 -14.84 -6.41 22.99
C GLU A 277 -13.34 -6.50 23.30
N LEU A 278 -12.51 -6.55 22.26
CA LEU A 278 -11.05 -6.68 22.37
C LEU A 278 -10.39 -5.51 23.10
N LYS A 279 -10.85 -4.27 22.90
CA LYS A 279 -10.25 -3.07 23.52
C LYS A 279 -10.38 -3.08 25.04
N GLY A 280 -11.37 -3.77 25.61
CA GLY A 280 -11.54 -3.87 27.06
C GLY A 280 -10.63 -4.91 27.72
N ASP A 281 -10.16 -5.88 26.94
CA ASP A 281 -9.41 -7.05 27.42
C ASP A 281 -7.89 -6.97 27.18
N TRP A 282 -7.40 -5.86 26.59
CA TRP A 282 -6.00 -5.66 26.19
C TRP A 282 -5.24 -4.67 27.09
#